data_AF-A0A524CRI1-F1
#
_entry.id   AF-A0A524CRI1-F1
#
_cell.length_a   1.000
_cell.length_b   1.000
_cell.length_c   1.000
_cell.angle_alpha   90.00
_cell.angle_beta   90.00
_cell.angle_gamma   90.00
#
_symmetry.space_group_name_H-M   'P 1'
#
loop_
_entity.id
_entity.type
_entity.pdbx_description
1 polymer ?
#
loop_
_entity_poly.entity_id
_entity_poly.type
_entity_poly.pdbx_seq_one_letter_code
_entity_poly.pdbx_strand_id
1 'polypeptide(L)'
;MGIMKAAAVRGLIPAGNKVNELRDNLTRLMAEMGVVLEERFGQEGLDAISEIFRRLGEEDAKNMRERLGLGDTLSDAVDAWKVVGHVMGAKMEAQEISPDRVETTHPFCPQYEAFKDVGKLYCESVCLPYVRAIGEGIGKGVRMEVVRPADEESTCIKALVFTREEAD
;
A
#
# COMPACT_ATOMS: atom_id res chain seq x y z
N MET A 1 -19.30 14.86 -3.08
CA MET A 1 -18.63 13.66 -2.52
C MET A 1 -19.53 12.46 -2.77
N GLY A 2 -19.06 11.44 -3.51
CA GLY A 2 -19.85 10.24 -3.80
C GLY A 2 -19.96 9.31 -2.57
N ILE A 3 -21.12 8.70 -2.37
CA ILE A 3 -21.42 7.81 -1.23
C ILE A 3 -20.44 6.63 -1.16
N MET A 4 -20.06 6.07 -2.32
CA MET A 4 -19.13 4.93 -2.41
C MET A 4 -17.71 5.26 -1.92
N LYS A 5 -17.14 6.40 -2.35
CA LYS A 5 -15.84 6.88 -1.87
C LYS A 5 -15.85 7.01 -0.34
N ALA A 6 -16.86 7.68 0.20
CA ALA A 6 -16.97 7.91 1.64
C ALA A 6 -17.08 6.59 2.43
N ALA A 7 -17.84 5.60 1.93
CA ALA A 7 -17.97 4.30 2.58
C ALA A 7 -16.67 3.48 2.57
N ALA A 8 -15.96 3.49 1.43
CA ALA A 8 -14.68 2.79 1.29
C ALA A 8 -13.58 3.41 2.16
N VAL A 9 -13.44 4.74 2.12
CA VAL A 9 -12.42 5.48 2.91
C VAL A 9 -12.68 5.38 4.41
N ARG A 10 -13.94 5.25 4.83
CA ARG A 10 -14.30 5.09 6.26
C ARG A 10 -14.33 3.62 6.72
N GLY A 11 -14.09 2.66 5.82
CA GLY A 11 -14.12 1.23 6.16
C GLY A 11 -15.46 0.78 6.76
N LEU A 12 -16.60 1.33 6.31
CA LEU A 12 -17.92 1.12 6.93
C LEU A 12 -18.48 -0.31 6.77
N ILE A 13 -17.75 -1.21 6.12
CA ILE A 13 -18.10 -2.63 6.03
C ILE A 13 -17.15 -3.39 6.97
N PRO A 14 -17.59 -3.75 8.19
CA PRO A 14 -16.77 -4.52 9.10
C PRO A 14 -16.49 -5.91 8.52
N ALA A 15 -15.22 -6.32 8.55
CA ALA A 15 -14.81 -7.66 8.17
C ALA A 15 -15.27 -8.66 9.24
N GLY A 16 -16.22 -9.54 8.91
CA GLY A 16 -16.53 -10.69 9.76
C GLY A 16 -15.39 -11.73 9.74
N ASN A 17 -15.43 -12.71 10.64
CA ASN A 17 -14.34 -13.69 10.83
C ASN A 17 -13.83 -14.36 9.54
N LYS A 18 -14.72 -14.66 8.58
CA LYS A 18 -14.35 -15.26 7.28
C LYS A 18 -13.45 -14.35 6.43
N VAL A 19 -13.64 -13.03 6.51
CA VAL A 19 -12.84 -12.06 5.76
C VAL A 19 -11.45 -11.92 6.39
N ASN A 20 -11.36 -12.03 7.72
CA ASN A 20 -10.06 -12.02 8.41
C ASN A 20 -9.23 -13.24 8.02
N GLU A 21 -9.82 -14.44 8.06
CA GLU A 21 -9.14 -15.66 7.60
C GLU A 21 -8.63 -15.56 6.16
N LEU A 22 -9.41 -14.96 5.25
CA LEU A 22 -8.96 -14.75 3.88
C LEU A 22 -7.78 -13.76 3.79
N ARG A 23 -7.80 -12.68 4.58
CA ARG A 23 -6.71 -11.71 4.65
C ARG A 23 -5.43 -12.34 5.18
N ASP A 24 -5.53 -13.11 6.26
CA ASP A 24 -4.38 -13.77 6.88
C ASP A 24 -3.77 -14.81 5.92
N ASN A 25 -4.61 -15.51 5.16
CA ASN A 25 -4.13 -16.39 4.09
C ASN A 25 -3.42 -15.63 2.97
N LEU A 26 -3.90 -14.45 2.60
CA LEU A 26 -3.26 -13.61 1.58
C LEU A 26 -1.91 -13.05 2.06
N THR A 27 -1.82 -12.55 3.30
CA THR A 27 -0.54 -12.05 3.83
C THR A 27 0.48 -13.16 4.01
N ARG A 28 0.05 -14.36 4.43
CA ARG A 28 0.91 -15.55 4.45
C ARG A 28 1.39 -15.93 3.05
N LEU A 29 0.50 -15.94 2.05
CA LEU A 29 0.89 -16.19 0.65
C LEU A 29 1.95 -15.20 0.18
N MET A 30 1.80 -13.91 0.51
CA MET A 30 2.79 -12.88 0.18
C MET A 30 4.16 -13.18 0.81
N ALA A 31 4.19 -13.61 2.07
CA ALA A 31 5.42 -13.96 2.78
C ALA A 31 6.08 -15.21 2.18
N GLU A 32 5.33 -16.29 2.03
CA GLU A 32 5.80 -17.57 1.48
C GLU A 32 6.29 -17.43 0.03
N MET A 33 5.65 -16.61 -0.78
CA MET A 33 6.12 -16.32 -2.13
C MET A 33 7.48 -15.62 -2.13
N GLY A 34 7.70 -14.69 -1.19
CA GLY A 34 9.01 -14.05 -0.97
C GLY A 34 10.09 -15.08 -0.66
N VAL A 35 9.83 -15.97 0.30
CA VAL A 35 10.76 -17.04 0.68
C VAL A 35 11.07 -17.95 -0.50
N VAL A 36 10.05 -18.54 -1.13
CA VAL A 36 10.24 -19.56 -2.16
C VAL A 36 10.94 -19.00 -3.41
N LEU A 37 10.59 -17.79 -3.84
CA LEU A 37 11.19 -17.21 -5.04
C LEU A 37 12.61 -16.68 -4.76
N GLU A 38 12.87 -16.16 -3.58
CA GLU A 38 14.23 -15.81 -3.17
C GLU A 38 15.13 -17.04 -3.07
N GLU A 39 14.68 -18.11 -2.43
CA GLU A 39 15.48 -19.34 -2.28
C GLU A 39 15.85 -19.95 -3.64
N ARG A 40 14.95 -19.85 -4.62
CA ARG A 40 15.13 -20.46 -5.95
C ARG A 40 15.87 -19.58 -6.95
N PHE A 41 15.65 -18.27 -6.89
CA PHE A 41 16.07 -17.33 -7.94
C PHE A 41 16.83 -16.11 -7.39
N GLY A 42 17.01 -16.01 -6.08
CA GLY A 42 17.67 -14.88 -5.43
C GLY A 42 16.96 -13.55 -5.72
N GLN A 43 17.75 -12.52 -6.02
CA GLN A 43 17.24 -11.17 -6.30
C GLN A 43 16.32 -11.13 -7.53
N GLU A 44 16.58 -11.94 -8.57
CA GLU A 44 15.70 -11.98 -9.76
C GLU A 44 14.28 -12.45 -9.40
N GLY A 45 14.16 -13.36 -8.43
CA GLY A 45 12.87 -13.78 -7.88
C GLY A 45 12.14 -12.63 -7.18
N LEU A 46 12.87 -11.86 -6.37
CA LEU A 46 12.32 -10.68 -5.67
C LEU A 46 11.93 -9.54 -6.62
N ASP A 47 12.69 -9.35 -7.69
CA ASP A 47 12.40 -8.35 -8.72
C ASP A 47 11.14 -8.75 -9.50
N ALA A 48 10.95 -10.04 -9.79
CA ALA A 48 9.73 -10.56 -10.39
C ALA A 48 8.50 -10.34 -9.49
N ILE A 49 8.63 -10.55 -8.17
CA ILE A 49 7.56 -10.21 -7.21
C ILE A 49 7.25 -8.72 -7.26
N SER A 50 8.29 -7.87 -7.24
CA SER A 50 8.16 -6.40 -7.31
C SER A 50 7.36 -5.97 -8.53
N GLU A 51 7.66 -6.55 -9.67
CA GLU A 51 6.97 -6.26 -10.93
C GLU A 51 5.50 -6.71 -10.91
N ILE A 52 5.20 -7.88 -10.33
CA ILE A 52 3.82 -8.36 -10.15
C ILE A 52 3.03 -7.35 -9.31
N PHE A 53 3.55 -6.96 -8.15
CA PHE A 53 2.88 -6.04 -7.25
C PHE A 53 2.76 -4.63 -7.80
N ARG A 54 3.76 -4.15 -8.56
CA ARG A 54 3.65 -2.90 -9.30
C ARG A 54 2.48 -2.92 -10.28
N ARG A 55 2.39 -3.96 -11.13
CA ARG A 55 1.29 -4.10 -12.12
C ARG A 55 -0.09 -4.18 -11.47
N LEU A 56 -0.21 -4.96 -10.39
CA LEU A 56 -1.46 -5.03 -9.62
C LEU A 56 -1.84 -3.65 -9.07
N GLY A 57 -0.86 -2.90 -8.54
CA GLY A 57 -1.10 -1.56 -8.01
C GLY A 57 -1.55 -0.57 -9.09
N GLU A 58 -1.01 -0.67 -10.31
CA GLU A 58 -1.44 0.14 -11.45
C GLU A 58 -2.88 -0.16 -11.88
N GLU A 59 -3.23 -1.45 -11.94
CA GLU A 59 -4.60 -1.87 -12.26
C GLU A 59 -5.59 -1.41 -11.18
N ASP A 60 -5.23 -1.55 -9.90
CA ASP A 60 -6.05 -1.10 -8.80
C ASP A 60 -6.19 0.42 -8.74
N ALA A 61 -5.13 1.18 -9.03
CA ALA A 61 -5.20 2.64 -9.16
C ALA A 61 -6.27 3.04 -10.20
N LYS A 62 -6.21 2.42 -11.38
CA LYS A 62 -7.19 2.63 -12.46
C LYS A 62 -8.60 2.27 -12.01
N ASN A 63 -8.78 1.07 -11.44
CA ASN A 63 -10.07 0.61 -10.96
C ASN A 63 -10.65 1.52 -9.86
N MET A 64 -9.83 2.04 -8.95
CA MET A 64 -10.29 2.96 -7.91
C MET A 64 -10.75 4.30 -8.48
N ARG A 65 -10.05 4.85 -9.48
CA ARG A 65 -10.51 6.06 -10.19
C ARG A 65 -11.85 5.82 -10.87
N GLU A 66 -11.98 4.74 -11.62
CA GLU A 66 -13.19 4.43 -12.40
C GLU A 66 -14.39 4.06 -11.52
N ARG A 67 -14.18 3.25 -10.48
CA ARG A 67 -15.27 2.65 -9.69
C ARG A 67 -15.57 3.38 -8.39
N LEU A 68 -14.56 3.96 -7.75
CA LEU A 68 -14.74 4.73 -6.50
C LEU A 68 -14.84 6.24 -6.76
N GLY A 69 -14.52 6.69 -7.98
CA GLY A 69 -14.57 8.10 -8.34
C GLY A 69 -13.48 8.92 -7.64
N LEU A 70 -12.30 8.32 -7.42
CA LEU A 70 -11.12 9.07 -6.95
C LEU A 70 -10.65 10.02 -8.06
N GLY A 71 -10.34 11.26 -7.66
CA GLY A 71 -9.84 12.30 -8.55
C GLY A 71 -8.37 12.10 -8.92
N ASP A 72 -7.62 13.20 -8.90
CA ASP A 72 -6.19 13.24 -9.25
C ASP A 72 -5.34 14.08 -8.29
N THR A 73 -5.83 14.28 -7.06
CA THR A 73 -5.16 15.09 -6.03
C THR A 73 -4.32 14.25 -5.07
N LEU A 74 -3.44 14.91 -4.29
CA LEU A 74 -2.74 14.28 -3.16
C LEU A 74 -3.73 13.65 -2.16
N SER A 75 -4.84 14.34 -1.87
CA SER A 75 -5.88 13.80 -0.98
C SER A 75 -6.53 12.54 -1.55
N ASP A 76 -6.77 12.46 -2.86
CA ASP A 76 -7.31 11.26 -3.49
C ASP A 76 -6.34 10.08 -3.44
N ALA A 77 -5.04 10.34 -3.60
CA ALA A 77 -4.00 9.32 -3.48
C ALA A 77 -3.90 8.80 -2.03
N VAL A 78 -3.99 9.68 -1.02
CA VAL A 78 -4.05 9.28 0.40
C VAL A 78 -5.32 8.48 0.70
N ASP A 79 -6.46 8.87 0.15
CA ASP A 79 -7.72 8.13 0.29
C ASP A 79 -7.61 6.71 -0.27
N ALA A 80 -6.90 6.53 -1.39
CA ALA A 80 -6.64 5.21 -1.96
C ALA A 80 -5.83 4.32 -1.03
N TRP A 81 -4.76 4.86 -0.43
CA TRP A 81 -3.99 4.12 0.58
C TRP A 81 -4.84 3.71 1.79
N LYS A 82 -5.79 4.57 2.23
CA LYS A 82 -6.73 4.23 3.31
C LYS A 82 -7.63 3.07 2.90
N VAL A 83 -8.17 3.11 1.67
CA VAL A 83 -8.99 2.01 1.13
C VAL A 83 -8.21 0.70 1.12
N VAL A 84 -6.98 0.70 0.59
CA VAL A 84 -6.10 -0.48 0.61
C VAL A 84 -5.86 -0.96 2.04
N GLY A 85 -5.50 -0.05 2.95
CA GLY A 85 -5.26 -0.38 4.36
C GLY A 85 -6.47 -1.07 5.01
N HIS A 86 -7.67 -0.55 4.77
CA HIS A 86 -8.91 -1.17 5.25
C HIS A 86 -9.17 -2.55 4.64
N VAL A 87 -8.91 -2.73 3.34
CA VAL A 87 -9.05 -4.02 2.66
C VAL A 87 -8.06 -5.04 3.21
N MET A 88 -6.83 -4.63 3.50
CA MET A 88 -5.76 -5.48 4.02
C MET A 88 -5.82 -5.68 5.54
N GLY A 89 -6.70 -4.96 6.25
CA GLY A 89 -6.79 -5.02 7.71
C GLY A 89 -5.67 -4.26 8.43
N ALA A 90 -4.94 -3.40 7.73
CA ALA A 90 -3.94 -2.53 8.34
C ALA A 90 -4.61 -1.37 9.08
N LYS A 91 -4.04 -0.99 10.24
CA LYS A 91 -4.35 0.28 10.89
C LYS A 91 -3.36 1.31 10.36
N MET A 92 -3.86 2.30 9.64
CA MET A 92 -3.06 3.38 9.07
C MET A 92 -3.51 4.72 9.65
N GLU A 93 -2.55 5.53 10.07
CA GLU A 93 -2.77 6.90 10.52
C GLU A 93 -2.08 7.83 9.52
N ALA A 94 -2.82 8.82 9.01
CA ALA A 94 -2.32 9.78 8.04
C ALA A 94 -2.23 11.16 8.69
N GLN A 95 -1.05 11.76 8.64
CA GLN A 95 -0.75 13.07 9.19
C GLN A 95 -0.40 14.02 8.06
N GLU A 96 -1.15 15.11 7.93
CA GLU A 96 -0.82 16.22 7.04
C GLU A 96 0.36 16.99 7.65
N ILE A 97 1.53 16.90 7.01
CA ILE A 97 2.75 17.61 7.43
C ILE A 97 2.80 19.00 6.80
N SER A 98 2.34 19.11 5.55
CA SER A 98 2.19 20.37 4.81
C SER A 98 1.12 20.20 3.72
N PRO A 99 0.71 21.27 3.01
CA PRO A 99 -0.24 21.17 1.90
C PRO A 99 0.19 20.20 0.79
N ASP A 100 1.50 19.97 0.65
CA ASP A 100 2.08 19.13 -0.39
C ASP A 100 2.67 17.82 0.17
N ARG A 101 2.43 17.49 1.45
CA ARG A 101 3.00 16.29 2.09
C ARG A 101 2.08 15.68 3.13
N VAL A 102 1.80 14.39 2.96
CA VAL A 102 1.11 13.56 3.94
C VAL A 102 1.97 12.36 4.30
N GLU A 103 2.26 12.20 5.58
CA GLU A 103 2.96 11.02 6.11
C GLU A 103 1.94 10.01 6.63
N THR A 104 2.23 8.73 6.41
CA THR A 104 1.43 7.62 6.91
C THR A 104 2.27 6.70 7.77
N THR A 105 1.74 6.43 8.95
CA THR A 105 2.28 5.43 9.89
C THR A 105 1.32 4.24 9.94
N HIS A 106 1.86 3.06 10.21
CA HIS A 106 1.07 1.86 10.40
C HIS A 106 1.19 1.37 11.84
N PRO A 107 0.36 1.86 12.79
CA PRO A 107 0.33 1.28 14.13
C PRO A 107 0.12 -0.25 14.11
N PHE A 108 -0.49 -0.79 13.05
CA PHE A 108 -0.54 -2.22 12.79
C PHE A 108 -0.49 -2.52 11.29
N CYS A 109 0.39 -3.45 10.88
CA CYS A 109 0.56 -3.89 9.50
C CYS A 109 0.58 -5.43 9.42
N PRO A 110 -0.50 -6.08 8.94
CA PRO A 110 -0.56 -7.54 8.79
C PRO A 110 0.55 -8.15 7.92
N GLN A 111 0.97 -7.43 6.88
CA GLN A 111 2.08 -7.88 6.02
C GLN A 111 3.40 -7.91 6.78
N TYR A 112 3.65 -6.90 7.60
CA TYR A 112 4.85 -6.82 8.43
C TYR A 112 4.93 -7.98 9.43
N GLU A 113 3.83 -8.31 10.11
CA GLU A 113 3.78 -9.46 11.02
C GLU A 113 4.05 -10.77 10.27
N ALA A 114 3.37 -10.99 9.13
CA ALA A 114 3.59 -12.19 8.31
C ALA A 114 5.03 -12.32 7.79
N PHE A 115 5.67 -11.21 7.45
CA PHE A 115 7.07 -11.19 7.04
C PHE A 115 8.04 -11.49 8.19
N LYS A 116 7.74 -10.98 9.40
CA LYS A 116 8.50 -11.33 10.60
C LYS A 116 8.42 -12.81 10.94
N ASP A 117 7.25 -13.42 10.77
CA ASP A 117 7.05 -14.85 11.05
C ASP A 117 7.93 -15.75 10.16
N VAL A 118 8.26 -15.31 8.95
CA VAL A 118 9.21 -16.02 8.05
C VAL A 118 10.66 -15.54 8.20
N GLY A 119 10.94 -14.66 9.16
CA GLY A 119 12.28 -14.19 9.50
C GLY A 119 12.89 -13.16 8.55
N LYS A 120 12.10 -12.58 7.62
CA LYS A 120 12.60 -11.58 6.68
C LYS A 120 11.53 -10.63 6.18
N LEU A 121 11.86 -9.34 6.13
CA LEU A 121 11.00 -8.29 5.60
C LEU A 121 11.05 -8.24 4.07
N TYR A 122 9.90 -8.48 3.42
CA TYR A 122 9.73 -8.40 1.97
C TYR A 122 9.01 -7.11 1.51
N CYS A 123 9.05 -6.06 2.35
CA CYS A 123 8.36 -4.79 2.08
C CYS A 123 8.76 -4.19 0.73
N GLU A 124 10.05 -4.20 0.39
CA GLU A 124 10.57 -3.63 -0.86
C GLU A 124 10.12 -4.39 -2.10
N SER A 125 9.87 -5.69 -1.98
CA SER A 125 9.42 -6.52 -3.09
C SER A 125 7.91 -6.63 -3.22
N VAL A 126 7.17 -6.45 -2.11
CA VAL A 126 5.72 -6.69 -2.08
C VAL A 126 4.92 -5.41 -1.83
N CYS A 127 5.06 -4.84 -0.63
CA CYS A 127 4.21 -3.75 -0.18
C CYS A 127 4.51 -2.46 -0.92
N LEU A 128 5.78 -2.06 -0.98
CA LEU A 128 6.22 -0.77 -1.51
C LEU A 128 5.92 -0.62 -3.01
N PRO A 129 6.19 -1.61 -3.88
CA PRO A 129 5.88 -1.49 -5.31
C PRO A 129 4.37 -1.31 -5.55
N TYR A 130 3.54 -2.05 -4.81
CA TYR A 130 2.08 -1.98 -4.91
C TYR A 130 1.53 -0.61 -4.47
N VAL A 131 1.85 -0.18 -3.25
CA VAL A 131 1.28 1.08 -2.73
C VAL A 131 1.88 2.32 -3.42
N ARG A 132 3.12 2.22 -3.92
CA ARG A 132 3.71 3.24 -4.81
C ARG A 132 2.88 3.40 -6.07
N ALA A 133 2.65 2.30 -6.79
CA ALA A 133 1.87 2.31 -8.02
C ALA A 133 0.46 2.87 -7.82
N ILE A 134 -0.18 2.57 -6.68
CA ILE A 134 -1.48 3.14 -6.34
C ILE A 134 -1.41 4.65 -6.09
N GLY A 135 -0.51 5.09 -5.21
CA GLY A 135 -0.43 6.50 -4.80
C GLY A 135 -0.05 7.40 -5.97
N GLU A 136 0.99 7.01 -6.72
CA GLU A 136 1.49 7.76 -7.87
C GLU A 136 0.59 7.62 -9.12
N GLY A 137 -0.16 6.51 -9.22
CA GLY A 137 -1.11 6.28 -10.32
C GLY A 137 -2.43 7.05 -10.18
N ILE A 138 -2.75 7.54 -8.98
CA ILE A 138 -3.97 8.32 -8.72
C ILE A 138 -3.70 9.81 -8.84
N GLY A 139 -2.72 10.33 -8.10
CA GLY A 139 -2.44 11.76 -8.06
C GLY A 139 -1.44 12.19 -9.12
N LYS A 140 -1.81 13.11 -10.03
CA LYS A 140 -0.82 13.67 -10.97
C LYS A 140 0.22 14.44 -10.17
N GLY A 141 1.52 14.20 -10.42
CA GLY A 141 2.60 14.86 -9.68
C GLY A 141 2.77 14.38 -8.24
N VAL A 142 2.08 13.31 -7.81
CA VAL A 142 2.29 12.68 -6.50
C VAL A 142 3.43 11.67 -6.60
N ARG A 143 4.31 11.67 -5.60
CA ARG A 143 5.41 10.73 -5.44
C ARG A 143 5.37 10.07 -4.07
N MET A 144 5.73 8.78 -4.02
CA MET A 144 5.91 8.08 -2.76
C MET A 144 7.36 8.18 -2.27
N GLU A 145 7.52 8.53 -1.00
CA GLU A 145 8.79 8.44 -0.29
C GLU A 145 8.70 7.43 0.86
N VAL A 146 9.81 6.75 1.14
CA VAL A 146 9.97 5.96 2.36
C VAL A 146 10.69 6.85 3.35
N VAL A 147 9.96 7.37 4.34
CA VAL A 147 10.53 8.23 5.39
C VAL A 147 11.36 7.40 6.36
N ARG A 148 10.85 6.20 6.68
CA ARG A 148 11.57 5.20 7.49
C ARG A 148 11.19 3.80 7.00
N PRO A 149 12.16 2.93 6.65
CA PRO A 149 11.85 1.54 6.32
C PRO A 149 11.33 0.79 7.55
N ALA A 150 10.68 -0.35 7.32
CA ALA A 150 10.36 -1.25 8.41
C ALA A 150 11.63 -2.00 8.85
N ASP A 151 11.69 -2.35 10.13
CA ASP A 151 12.77 -3.12 10.75
C ASP A 151 12.19 -4.12 11.76
N GLU A 152 13.03 -4.88 12.47
CA GLU A 152 12.55 -5.90 13.42
C GLU A 152 11.69 -5.33 14.56
N GLU A 153 11.82 -4.04 14.85
CA GLU A 153 11.19 -3.39 16.00
C GLU A 153 9.95 -2.58 15.62
N SER A 154 9.82 -2.21 14.33
CA SER A 154 8.80 -1.27 13.92
C SER A 154 8.41 -1.34 12.43
N THR A 155 7.15 -1.02 12.15
CA THR A 155 6.62 -0.87 10.78
C THR A 155 7.20 0.37 10.10
N CYS A 156 7.15 0.42 8.77
CA CYS A 156 7.61 1.58 7.99
C CYS A 156 6.76 2.86 8.20
N ILE A 157 7.37 4.01 7.93
CA ILE A 157 6.71 5.29 7.70
C ILE A 157 6.90 5.68 6.24
N LYS A 158 5.80 6.04 5.57
CA LYS A 158 5.81 6.44 4.16
C LYS A 158 5.20 7.83 4.01
N ALA A 159 5.54 8.53 2.92
CA ALA A 159 4.89 9.79 2.58
C ALA A 159 4.37 9.76 1.14
N LEU A 160 3.27 10.47 0.92
CA LEU A 160 2.90 10.97 -0.40
C LEU A 160 3.23 12.45 -0.45
N VAL A 161 3.98 12.85 -1.47
CA VAL A 161 4.44 14.22 -1.68
C VAL A 161 3.94 14.69 -3.04
N PHE A 162 3.34 15.88 -3.08
CA PHE A 162 3.00 16.53 -4.34
C PHE A 162 4.19 17.38 -4.81
N THR A 163 4.73 17.05 -5.96
CA THR A 163 5.73 17.85 -6.67
C THR A 163 5.08 18.50 -7.87
N ARG A 164 5.08 19.83 -7.93
CA ARG A 164 4.72 20.53 -9.15
C ARG A 164 5.79 20.21 -10.19
N GLU A 165 5.40 19.58 -11.30
CA GLU A 165 6.26 19.56 -12.49
C GLU A 165 6.54 21.02 -12.85
N GLU A 166 7.83 21.39 -12.93
CA GLU A 166 8.21 22.67 -13.52
C GLU A 166 7.67 22.67 -14.96
N ALA A 167 6.90 23.69 -15.32
CA ALA A 167 6.47 23.86 -16.69
C ALA A 167 7.70 24.23 -17.51
N ASP A 168 8.18 23.28 -18.34
CA ASP A 168 9.13 23.56 -19.42
C ASP A 168 8.58 24.61 -20.39
#